data_AF-A0AAJ0SAP2-F1
#
_entry.id   AF-A0AAJ0SAP2-F1
#
_cell.length_a   1.000
_cell.length_b   1.000
_cell.length_c   1.000
_cell.angle_alpha   90.00
_cell.angle_beta   90.00
_cell.angle_gamma   90.00
#
_symmetry.space_group_name_H-M   'P 1'
#
loop_
_entity.id
_entity.type
_entity.pdbx_description
1 polymer ?
#
loop_
_entity_poly.entity_id
_entity_poly.type
_entity_poly.pdbx_seq_one_letter_code
_entity_poly.pdbx_strand_id
1 'polypeptide(L)'
;MPFIEFYSLTPRSFFNAVNGQRKKEDAYSKERWVMTREIMFAVMQPYLDQGTQKTDVLTFRWEEKQLKVLSEERALKIADDIEKMNAYWARQDAVKKVVD
;
A
#
# COMPACT_ATOMS: atom_id res chain seq x y z
N MET A 1 33.55 5.64 9.48
CA MET A 1 33.78 6.69 10.49
C MET A 1 34.93 6.22 11.36
N PRO A 2 36.12 6.84 11.31
CA PRO A 2 37.26 6.42 12.10
C PRO A 2 36.96 6.59 13.61
N PHE A 3 37.53 5.70 14.43
CA PHE A 3 37.24 5.56 15.86
C PHE A 3 37.43 6.84 16.70
N ILE A 4 38.26 7.77 16.20
CA ILE A 4 38.63 9.03 16.86
C ILE A 4 37.46 10.05 16.88
N GLU A 5 36.60 10.06 15.86
CA GLU A 5 35.49 11.02 15.75
C GLU A 5 34.41 10.83 16.84
N PHE A 6 34.31 9.62 17.40
CA PHE A 6 33.34 9.32 18.45
C PHE A 6 33.72 9.92 19.81
N TYR A 7 35.01 10.12 20.09
CA TYR A 7 35.49 10.68 21.37
C TYR A 7 35.30 12.20 21.45
N SER A 8 35.12 12.89 20.32
CA SER A 8 34.77 14.32 20.27
C SER A 8 33.28 14.61 20.42
N LEU A 9 32.43 13.57 20.42
CA LEU A 9 30.98 13.75 20.46
C LEU A 9 30.47 13.81 21.89
N THR A 10 29.54 14.74 22.15
CA THR A 10 28.70 14.68 23.34
C THR A 10 27.81 13.44 23.30
N PRO A 11 27.41 12.87 24.45
CA PRO A 11 26.52 11.70 24.48
C PRO A 11 25.24 11.86 23.65
N ARG A 12 24.67 13.07 23.62
CA ARG A 12 23.49 13.40 22.80
C ARG A 12 23.79 13.34 21.30
N SER A 13 24.91 13.92 20.88
CA SER A 13 25.32 13.91 19.46
C SER A 13 25.65 12.50 18.96
N PHE A 14 26.28 11.68 19.81
CA PHE A 14 26.49 10.26 19.53
C PHE A 14 25.16 9.52 19.37
N PHE A 15 24.23 9.67 20.32
CA PHE A 15 22.92 9.03 20.27
C PHE A 15 22.11 9.42 19.03
N ASN A 16 22.14 10.70 18.65
CA ASN A 16 21.49 11.19 17.45
C ASN A 16 22.11 10.59 16.18
N ALA A 17 23.44 10.51 16.09
CA ALA A 17 24.14 9.93 14.96
C ALA A 17 23.82 8.43 14.80
N VAL A 18 23.88 7.67 15.89
CA VAL A 18 23.54 6.23 15.90
C VAL A 18 22.09 6.00 15.48
N ASN A 19 21.15 6.77 16.04
CA ASN A 19 19.74 6.64 15.67
C ASN A 19 19.48 7.07 14.22
N GLY A 20 20.14 8.11 13.75
CA GLY A 20 20.06 8.54 12.34
C GLY A 20 20.54 7.42 11.40
N GLN A 21 21.66 6.79 11.73
CA GLN A 21 22.20 5.68 10.95
C GLN A 21 21.27 4.47 10.96
N ARG A 22 20.73 4.09 12.13
CA ARG A 22 19.74 3.00 12.23
C ARG A 22 18.49 3.27 11.39
N LYS A 23 17.95 4.49 11.45
CA LYS A 23 16.79 4.87 10.63
C LYS A 23 17.10 4.79 9.13
N LYS A 24 18.31 5.18 8.73
CA LYS A 24 18.78 5.08 7.34
C LYS A 24 18.86 3.61 6.89
N GLU A 25 19.44 2.74 7.71
CA GLU A 25 19.53 1.30 7.43
C GLU A 25 18.15 0.64 7.36
N ASP A 26 17.25 0.97 8.27
CA ASP A 26 15.86 0.51 8.25
C ASP A 26 15.13 0.96 6.97
N ALA A 27 15.34 2.21 6.53
CA ALA A 27 14.73 2.72 5.31
C ALA A 27 15.21 1.95 4.07
N TYR A 28 16.52 1.73 3.93
CA TYR A 28 17.06 0.93 2.83
C TYR A 28 16.59 -0.52 2.86
N SER A 29 16.47 -1.11 4.06
CA SER A 29 15.93 -2.46 4.21
C SER A 29 14.49 -2.54 3.69
N LYS A 30 13.64 -1.58 4.09
CA LYS A 30 12.24 -1.50 3.61
C LYS A 30 12.16 -1.29 2.10
N GLU A 31 13.00 -0.42 1.54
CA GLU A 31 13.05 -0.17 0.10
C GLU A 31 13.37 -1.45 -0.68
N ARG A 32 14.34 -2.24 -0.21
CA ARG A 32 14.67 -3.54 -0.81
C ARG A 32 13.48 -4.50 -0.81
N TRP A 33 12.75 -4.57 0.30
CA TRP A 33 11.54 -5.39 0.37
C TRP A 33 10.45 -4.94 -0.60
N VAL A 34 10.26 -3.63 -0.76
CA VAL A 34 9.32 -3.08 -1.73
C VAL A 34 9.73 -3.43 -3.17
N MET A 35 11.01 -3.27 -3.51
CA MET A 35 11.53 -3.67 -4.84
C MET A 35 11.35 -5.18 -5.10
N THR A 36 11.59 -6.02 -4.09
CA THR A 36 11.35 -7.46 -4.23
C THR A 36 9.88 -7.75 -4.48
N ARG A 37 8.95 -7.09 -3.78
CA ARG A 37 7.50 -7.25 -4.01
C ARG A 37 7.09 -6.85 -5.43
N GLU A 38 7.68 -5.78 -5.96
CA GLU A 38 7.46 -5.34 -7.35
C GLU A 38 7.85 -6.43 -8.35
N ILE A 39 9.03 -7.02 -8.18
CA ILE A 39 9.51 -8.12 -9.03
C ILE A 39 8.59 -9.33 -8.89
N MET A 40 8.23 -9.71 -7.66
CA MET A 40 7.32 -10.83 -7.42
C MET A 40 5.97 -10.63 -8.10
N PHE A 41 5.38 -9.44 -7.97
CA PHE A 41 4.11 -9.13 -8.61
C PHE A 41 4.22 -9.18 -10.14
N ALA A 42 5.28 -8.63 -10.73
CA ALA A 42 5.50 -8.68 -12.17
C ALA A 42 5.63 -10.12 -12.69
N VAL A 43 6.28 -11.00 -11.94
CA VAL A 43 6.42 -12.43 -12.29
C VAL A 43 5.09 -13.17 -12.16
N MET A 44 4.29 -12.84 -11.15
CA MET A 44 3.00 -13.51 -10.90
C MET A 44 1.84 -12.94 -11.72
N GLN A 45 1.97 -11.72 -12.24
CA GLN A 45 0.95 -11.01 -12.99
C GLN A 45 0.16 -11.87 -14.01
N PRO A 46 0.76 -12.75 -14.83
CA PRO A 46 0.00 -13.56 -15.78
C PRO A 46 -0.89 -14.65 -15.14
N TYR A 47 -0.68 -14.95 -13.85
CA TYR A 47 -1.43 -15.96 -13.09
C TYR A 47 -2.36 -15.35 -12.04
N LEU A 48 -2.36 -14.02 -11.90
CA LEU A 48 -3.22 -13.32 -10.95
C LEU A 48 -4.55 -12.95 -11.59
N ASP A 49 -5.60 -12.93 -10.76
CA ASP A 49 -6.90 -12.43 -11.17
C ASP A 49 -6.84 -10.94 -11.52
N GLN A 50 -7.75 -10.49 -12.40
CA GLN A 50 -7.84 -9.08 -12.75
C GLN A 50 -8.16 -8.25 -11.51
N GLY A 51 -7.33 -7.21 -11.27
CA GLY A 51 -7.51 -6.29 -10.14
C GLY A 51 -6.71 -6.63 -8.89
N THR A 52 -5.94 -7.74 -8.86
CA THR A 52 -5.00 -8.00 -7.76
C THR A 52 -3.95 -6.89 -7.69
N GLN A 53 -3.75 -6.32 -6.50
CA GLN A 53 -2.75 -5.29 -6.27
C GLN A 53 -1.45 -5.87 -5.71
N LYS A 54 -0.36 -5.12 -5.88
CA LYS A 54 0.97 -5.49 -5.39
C LYS A 54 0.97 -5.75 -3.87
N THR A 55 0.17 -5.00 -3.13
CA THR A 55 0.01 -5.14 -1.68
C THR A 55 -0.64 -6.46 -1.29
N ASP A 56 -1.41 -7.08 -2.18
CA ASP A 56 -2.11 -8.34 -1.90
C ASP A 56 -1.16 -9.55 -1.99
N VAL A 57 -0.05 -9.41 -2.72
CA VAL A 57 1.02 -10.42 -2.81
C VAL A 57 1.81 -10.52 -1.51
N LEU A 58 2.21 -9.37 -0.97
CA LEU A 58 3.00 -9.30 0.24
C LEU A 58 2.72 -7.98 0.98
N THR A 59 2.04 -8.12 2.11
CA THR A 59 1.71 -7.01 2.99
C THR A 59 2.83 -6.80 4.01
N PHE A 60 3.34 -5.58 4.11
CA PHE A 60 4.33 -5.23 5.12
C PHE A 60 3.68 -4.55 6.33
N ARG A 61 4.13 -4.90 7.53
CA ARG A 61 3.57 -4.36 8.80
C ARG A 61 3.63 -2.84 8.89
N TRP A 62 4.64 -2.21 8.30
CA TRP A 62 4.79 -0.75 8.32
C TRP A 62 3.82 -0.03 7.37
N GLU A 63 3.12 -0.75 6.49
CA GLU A 63 2.13 -0.21 5.55
C GLU A 63 0.69 -0.39 6.07
N GLU A 64 0.45 -1.14 7.15
CA GLU A 64 -0.89 -1.48 7.66
C GLU A 64 -1.79 -0.25 7.88
N LYS A 65 -1.23 0.85 8.36
CA LYS A 65 -1.98 2.10 8.55
C LYS A 65 -2.42 2.72 7.22
N GLN A 66 -1.55 2.69 6.22
CA GLN A 66 -1.86 3.22 4.89
C GLN A 66 -2.86 2.33 4.15
N LEU A 67 -2.76 1.02 4.36
CA LEU A 67 -3.69 0.03 3.80
C LEU A 67 -5.10 0.17 4.36
N LYS A 68 -5.26 0.49 5.65
CA LYS A 68 -6.58 0.77 6.24
C LYS A 68 -7.28 1.95 5.54
N VAL A 69 -6.56 3.05 5.32
CA VAL A 69 -7.10 4.21 4.60
C VAL A 69 -7.50 3.86 3.17
N LEU A 70 -6.62 3.15 2.45
CA LEU A 70 -6.93 2.65 1.09
C LEU A 70 -8.14 1.71 1.06
N SER A 71 -8.31 0.88 2.10
CA SER A 71 -9.45 -0.04 2.18
C SER A 71 -10.78 0.69 2.37
N GLU A 72 -10.79 1.78 3.12
CA GLU A 72 -11.97 2.63 3.31
C GLU A 72 -12.36 3.34 2.00
N GLU A 73 -11.37 3.88 1.27
CA GLU A 73 -11.59 4.48 -0.04
C GLU A 73 -12.12 3.46 -1.08
N ARG A 74 -11.62 2.22 -1.07
CA ARG A 74 -12.13 1.15 -1.93
C ARG A 74 -13.58 0.80 -1.57
N ALA A 75 -13.91 0.73 -0.28
CA ALA A 75 -15.27 0.44 0.15
C ALA A 75 -16.27 1.49 -0.36
N LEU A 76 -15.88 2.77 -0.35
CA LEU A 76 -16.70 3.86 -0.91
C LEU A 76 -16.91 3.71 -2.42
N LYS A 77 -15.88 3.34 -3.19
CA LYS A 77 -16.01 3.10 -4.63
C LYS A 77 -16.95 1.93 -4.94
N ILE A 78 -16.83 0.83 -4.19
CA ILE A 78 -17.72 -0.32 -4.35
C ILE A 78 -19.17 0.07 -4.08
N ALA A 79 -19.42 0.89 -3.06
CA ALA A 79 -20.77 1.38 -2.76
C ALA A 79 -21.35 2.24 -3.92
N ASP A 80 -20.56 3.15 -4.47
CA ASP A 80 -20.93 3.98 -5.64
C ASP A 80 -21.23 3.13 -6.89
N ASP A 81 -20.42 2.10 -7.14
CA ASP A 81 -20.63 1.17 -8.26
C ASP A 81 -21.92 0.33 -8.09
N ILE A 82 -22.23 -0.10 -6.86
CA ILE A 82 -23.49 -0.78 -6.54
C ILE A 82 -24.68 0.15 -6.77
N GLU A 83 -24.58 1.42 -6.36
CA GLU A 83 -25.65 2.40 -6.56
C GLU A 83 -25.92 2.66 -8.04
N LYS A 84 -24.87 2.83 -8.85
CA LYS A 84 -24.98 2.95 -10.31
C LYS A 84 -25.62 1.72 -10.95
N MET A 85 -25.23 0.53 -10.50
CA MET A 85 -25.79 -0.73 -10.99
C MET A 85 -27.28 -0.82 -10.67
N ASN A 86 -27.69 -0.50 -9.45
CA ASN A 86 -29.10 -0.49 -9.04
C ASN A 86 -29.91 0.53 -9.86
N ALA A 87 -29.37 1.74 -10.07
CA ALA A 87 -30.01 2.78 -10.87
C ALA A 87 -30.11 2.41 -12.36
N TYR A 88 -29.20 1.60 -12.87
CA TYR A 88 -29.27 1.05 -14.23
C TYR A 88 -30.40 0.02 -14.35
N TRP A 89 -30.48 -0.96 -13.44
CA TRP A 89 -31.53 -1.98 -13.46
C TRP A 89 -32.93 -1.41 -13.22
N ALA A 90 -33.07 -0.45 -12.31
CA ALA A 90 -34.34 0.24 -12.09
C ALA A 90 -34.87 0.94 -13.36
N ARG A 91 -33.96 1.52 -14.17
CA ARG A 91 -34.32 2.09 -15.47
C ARG A 91 -34.77 1.02 -16.47
N GLN A 92 -34.07 -0.10 -16.55
CA GLN A 92 -34.44 -1.21 -17.44
C GLN A 92 -35.82 -1.80 -17.07
N ASP A 93 -36.09 -1.99 -15.78
CA ASP A 93 -37.38 -2.50 -15.29
C ASP A 93 -38.54 -1.52 -15.56
N ALA A 94 -38.28 -0.22 -15.45
CA ALA A 94 -39.27 0.82 -15.78
C ALA A 94 -39.61 0.82 -17.28
N VAL A 95 -38.61 0.62 -18.16
CA VAL A 95 -38.83 0.52 -19.61
C VAL A 95 -39.67 -0.72 -19.96
N LYS A 96 -39.42 -1.86 -19.32
CA LYS A 96 -40.22 -3.08 -19.53
C LYS A 96 -41.69 -2.93 -19.16
N LYS A 97 -42.00 -2.22 -18.06
CA LYS A 97 -43.39 -1.99 -17.60
C LYS A 97 -44.24 -1.11 -18.52
N VAL A 98 -43.64 -0.40 -19.47
CA VAL A 98 -44.37 0.50 -20.41
C VAL A 98 -44.76 -0.23 -21.71
N VAL A 99 -44.24 -1.44 -21.94
CA VAL A 99 -44.45 -2.20 -23.19
C VAL A 99 -45.51 -3.31 -23.04
N ASP A 100 -45.99 -3.56 -21.81
CA ASP A 100 -47.19 -4.36 -21.51
C ASP A 100 -48.41 -3.45 -21.28
#